data_AF-L7QYJ1-F1
#
_entry.id   AF-L7QYJ1-F1
#
_cell.length_a   1.000
_cell.length_b   1.000
_cell.length_c   1.000
_cell.angle_alpha   90.00
_cell.angle_beta   90.00
_cell.angle_gamma   90.00
#
_symmetry.space_group_name_H-M   'P 1'
#
loop_
_entity.id
_entity.type
_entity.pdbx_description
1 polymer ?
#
loop_
_entity_poly.entity_id
_entity_poly.type
_entity_poly.pdbx_seq_one_letter_code
_entity_poly.pdbx_strand_id
1 'polypeptide(L)'
;RKAPNMGWLTFTFGLERKFKQLCKRLDVVRTHQQQEGLKFMSHFNRQFVIRDGKRNKKPEGRAPVELFELRSNGSALCTRLVQVKTDASQLNSAFCYILYVPLEGGDSDESSAIVYAWIGNKADQDSARLIEQIAEDKFNNPWISLQVITEGSEPDNFFWLGVGGRKPYDTDADYLNYTRLFRCSNEKGYFTVSEKCT
;
A
#
# COMPACT_ATOMS: atom_id res chain seq x y z
N ARG A 1 -10.21 -6.47 -10.15
CA ARG A 1 -9.14 -6.10 -11.14
C ARG A 1 -9.47 -4.71 -11.69
N LYS A 2 -8.74 -3.65 -11.30
CA LYS A 2 -9.08 -2.26 -11.68
C LYS A 2 -8.41 -1.80 -12.98
N ALA A 3 -7.28 -2.40 -13.38
CA ALA A 3 -6.53 -2.03 -14.59
C ALA A 3 -7.01 -2.81 -15.85
N PRO A 4 -7.16 -2.13 -17.00
CA PRO A 4 -7.58 -2.77 -18.26
C PRO A 4 -6.46 -3.59 -18.90
N ASN A 5 -6.83 -4.55 -19.76
CA ASN A 5 -5.87 -5.39 -20.49
C ASN A 5 -5.14 -4.66 -21.63
N MET A 6 -5.61 -3.47 -22.02
CA MET A 6 -5.09 -2.75 -23.19
C MET A 6 -3.59 -2.45 -23.10
N GLY A 7 -3.08 -2.02 -21.94
CA GLY A 7 -1.66 -1.72 -21.78
C GLY A 7 -0.75 -2.92 -22.03
N TRP A 8 -1.20 -4.12 -21.65
CA TRP A 8 -0.47 -5.36 -21.92
C TRP A 8 -0.45 -5.68 -23.42
N LEU A 9 -1.59 -5.55 -24.09
CA LEU A 9 -1.68 -5.78 -25.54
C LEU A 9 -0.81 -4.78 -26.32
N THR A 10 -0.85 -3.50 -25.96
CA THR A 10 0.00 -2.46 -26.57
C THR A 10 1.49 -2.76 -26.39
N PHE A 11 1.91 -3.26 -25.22
CA PHE A 11 3.29 -3.68 -25.01
C PHE A 11 3.65 -4.88 -25.90
N THR A 12 2.87 -5.96 -25.85
CA THR A 12 3.15 -7.21 -26.58
C THR A 12 3.21 -7.01 -28.09
N PHE A 13 2.24 -6.28 -28.67
CA PHE A 13 2.17 -6.08 -30.12
C PHE A 13 2.99 -4.89 -30.62
N GLY A 14 3.55 -4.07 -29.73
CA GLY A 14 4.30 -2.86 -30.10
C GLY A 14 5.73 -2.86 -29.58
N LEU A 15 5.89 -2.71 -28.27
CA LEU A 15 7.18 -2.46 -27.63
C LEU A 15 8.04 -3.72 -27.50
N GLU A 16 7.44 -4.89 -27.31
CA GLU A 16 8.17 -6.14 -27.07
C GLU A 16 9.17 -6.43 -28.19
N ARG A 17 8.76 -6.24 -29.45
CA ARG A 17 9.65 -6.44 -30.61
C ARG A 17 10.84 -5.48 -30.60
N LYS A 18 10.64 -4.23 -30.19
CA LYS A 18 11.71 -3.23 -30.09
C LYS A 18 12.72 -3.61 -28.99
N PHE A 19 12.22 -4.07 -27.83
CA PHE A 19 13.10 -4.54 -26.75
C PHE A 19 13.89 -5.79 -27.13
N LYS A 20 13.29 -6.74 -27.86
CA LYS A 20 14.01 -7.93 -28.36
C LYS A 20 15.13 -7.60 -29.34
N GLN A 21 15.03 -6.49 -30.08
CA GLN A 21 16.11 -6.02 -30.96
C GLN A 21 17.29 -5.43 -30.17
N LEU A 22 17.02 -4.82 -29.02
CA LEU A 22 18.05 -4.19 -28.16
C LEU A 22 18.67 -5.19 -27.17
N CYS A 23 17.87 -6.12 -26.65
CA CYS A 23 18.26 -7.05 -25.60
C CYS A 23 18.21 -8.49 -26.12
N LYS A 24 19.39 -9.10 -26.34
CA LYS A 24 19.52 -10.50 -26.80
C LYS A 24 18.87 -11.52 -25.85
N ARG A 25 18.79 -11.20 -24.56
CA ARG A 25 18.12 -12.00 -23.51
C ARG A 25 17.08 -11.13 -22.82
N LEU A 26 15.83 -11.24 -23.25
CA LEU A 26 14.69 -10.56 -22.66
C LEU A 26 13.72 -11.60 -22.09
N ASP A 27 13.38 -11.44 -20.82
CA ASP A 27 12.31 -12.18 -20.16
C ASP A 27 11.13 -11.23 -19.93
N VAL A 28 9.93 -11.67 -20.31
CA VAL A 28 8.70 -10.87 -20.28
C VAL A 28 7.74 -11.53 -19.31
N VAL A 29 7.67 -10.97 -18.10
CA VAL A 29 6.82 -11.49 -17.02
C VAL A 29 5.64 -10.55 -16.82
N ARG A 30 4.42 -11.09 -16.95
CA ARG A 30 3.19 -10.37 -16.62
C ARG A 30 2.87 -10.57 -15.14
N THR A 31 2.75 -9.48 -14.39
CA THR A 31 2.32 -9.51 -12.99
C THR A 31 0.96 -8.84 -12.81
N HIS A 32 0.31 -9.18 -11.71
CA HIS A 32 -0.90 -8.51 -11.24
C HIS A 32 -0.60 -7.76 -9.94
N GLN A 33 -1.36 -6.69 -9.68
CA GLN A 33 -1.23 -5.91 -8.46
C GLN A 33 -1.37 -6.81 -7.22
N GLN A 34 -0.45 -6.68 -6.27
CA GLN A 34 -0.29 -7.54 -5.09
C GLN A 34 0.09 -9.00 -5.38
N GLN A 35 0.49 -9.32 -6.61
CA GLN A 35 1.02 -10.63 -7.02
C GLN A 35 2.39 -10.48 -7.67
N GLU A 36 3.15 -9.46 -7.29
CA GLU A 36 4.49 -9.23 -7.79
C GLU A 36 5.50 -10.22 -7.19
N GLY A 37 6.39 -10.78 -8.02
CA GLY A 37 7.43 -11.71 -7.57
C GLY A 37 8.61 -11.03 -6.87
N LEU A 38 9.41 -11.82 -6.14
CA LEU A 38 10.54 -11.34 -5.33
C LEU A 38 11.55 -10.51 -6.13
N LYS A 39 11.91 -10.96 -7.33
CA LYS A 39 12.86 -10.24 -8.21
C LYS A 39 12.35 -8.85 -8.61
N PHE A 40 11.05 -8.69 -8.82
CA PHE A 40 10.48 -7.38 -9.09
C PHE A 40 10.54 -6.50 -7.84
N MET A 41 10.10 -7.05 -6.71
CA MET A 41 10.06 -6.34 -5.43
C MET A 41 11.44 -5.86 -4.96
N SER A 42 12.51 -6.63 -5.24
CA SER A 42 13.88 -6.26 -4.85
C SER A 42 14.39 -4.96 -5.48
N HIS A 43 13.79 -4.50 -6.57
CA HIS A 43 14.20 -3.22 -7.20
C HIS A 43 13.75 -1.98 -6.42
N PHE A 44 12.80 -2.13 -5.48
CA PHE A 44 12.20 -1.00 -4.77
C PHE A 44 12.76 -0.80 -3.37
N ASN A 45 13.72 -1.62 -2.93
CA ASN A 45 14.35 -1.55 -1.61
C ASN A 45 13.32 -1.43 -0.48
N ARG A 46 12.25 -2.26 -0.54
CA ARG A 46 11.13 -2.30 0.43
C ARG A 46 10.17 -1.09 0.41
N GLN A 47 10.36 -0.14 -0.49
CA GLN A 47 9.57 1.10 -0.60
C GLN A 47 8.58 1.09 -1.78
N PHE A 48 7.95 -0.06 -2.05
CA PHE A 48 6.99 -0.17 -3.15
C PHE A 48 5.62 0.39 -2.74
N VAL A 49 5.21 1.50 -3.36
CA VAL A 49 3.94 2.19 -3.05
C VAL A 49 2.88 1.89 -4.11
N ILE A 50 1.71 1.45 -3.66
CA ILE A 50 0.55 1.14 -4.49
C ILE A 50 -0.56 2.15 -4.19
N ARG A 51 -0.80 3.05 -5.13
CA ARG A 51 -1.92 4.02 -5.11
C ARG A 51 -3.11 3.50 -5.89
N ASP A 52 -4.30 3.79 -5.40
CA ASP A 52 -5.56 3.58 -6.10
C ASP A 52 -5.78 4.69 -7.15
N GLY A 53 -6.43 4.34 -8.26
CA GLY A 53 -6.78 5.30 -9.32
C GLY A 53 -5.87 5.23 -10.55
N LYS A 54 -5.87 6.31 -11.35
CA LYS A 54 -5.13 6.41 -12.62
C LYS A 54 -4.10 7.52 -12.53
N ARG A 55 -2.84 7.22 -12.90
CA ARG A 55 -1.73 8.18 -12.88
C ARG A 55 -2.03 9.52 -13.56
N ASN A 56 -2.76 9.49 -14.69
CA ASN A 56 -3.00 10.68 -15.52
C ASN A 56 -4.35 11.37 -15.24
N LYS A 57 -5.08 10.96 -14.19
CA LYS A 57 -6.34 11.62 -13.81
C LYS A 57 -6.09 12.46 -12.57
N LYS A 58 -5.99 13.78 -12.74
CA LYS A 58 -5.99 14.70 -11.60
C LYS A 58 -7.34 14.59 -10.88
N PRO A 59 -7.37 14.62 -9.53
CA PRO A 59 -8.62 14.69 -8.79
C PRO A 59 -9.37 15.96 -9.20
N GLU A 60 -10.70 15.84 -9.35
CA GLU A 60 -11.57 16.99 -9.57
C GLU A 60 -11.82 17.67 -8.21
N GLY A 61 -11.42 18.94 -8.09
CA GLY A 61 -11.53 19.68 -6.84
C GLY A 61 -10.38 19.42 -5.86
N ARG A 62 -10.68 19.44 -4.56
CA ARG A 62 -9.68 19.28 -3.50
C ARG A 62 -9.07 17.88 -3.56
N ALA A 63 -7.74 17.81 -3.41
CA ALA A 63 -7.05 16.53 -3.26
C ALA A 63 -7.67 15.76 -2.07
N PRO A 64 -7.98 14.46 -2.23
CA PRO A 64 -8.56 13.69 -1.14
C PRO A 64 -7.52 13.40 -0.06
N VAL A 65 -7.98 13.18 1.17
CA VAL A 65 -7.15 12.58 2.22
C VAL A 65 -6.89 11.12 1.85
N GLU A 66 -5.64 10.70 1.97
CA GLU A 66 -5.21 9.35 1.60
C GLU A 66 -4.62 8.61 2.80
N LEU A 67 -5.09 7.39 3.03
CA LEU A 67 -4.55 6.48 4.03
C LEU A 67 -3.80 5.33 3.34
N PHE A 68 -2.62 5.02 3.84
CA PHE A 68 -1.79 3.93 3.37
C PHE A 68 -1.45 2.99 4.51
N GLU A 69 -1.54 1.69 4.25
CA GLU A 69 -1.18 0.62 5.20
C GLU A 69 0.12 -0.03 4.75
N LEU A 70 1.05 -0.21 5.68
CA LEU A 70 2.27 -0.97 5.45
C LEU A 70 1.99 -2.47 5.60
N ARG A 71 2.10 -3.21 4.50
CA ARG A 71 1.86 -4.66 4.48
C ARG A 71 3.15 -5.41 4.25
N SER A 72 3.36 -6.47 5.01
CA SER A 72 4.49 -7.40 4.87
C SER A 72 3.99 -8.83 4.76
N ASN A 73 4.42 -9.56 3.72
CA ASN A 73 4.04 -10.96 3.51
C ASN A 73 5.26 -11.86 3.72
N GLY A 74 5.48 -12.31 4.95
CA GLY A 74 6.45 -13.35 5.34
C GLY A 74 7.94 -12.96 5.25
N SER A 75 8.33 -12.11 4.29
CA SER A 75 9.71 -11.63 4.12
C SER A 75 9.74 -10.10 4.08
N ALA A 76 10.77 -9.51 4.68
CA ALA A 76 11.09 -8.09 4.61
C ALA A 76 11.22 -7.56 3.16
N LEU A 77 11.54 -8.41 2.19
CA LEU A 77 11.62 -8.04 0.77
C LEU A 77 10.24 -7.85 0.12
N CYS A 78 9.18 -8.38 0.75
CA CYS A 78 7.82 -8.34 0.24
C CYS A 78 6.97 -7.22 0.87
N THR A 79 7.60 -6.17 1.38
CA THR A 79 6.89 -5.02 1.94
C THR A 79 6.27 -4.16 0.85
N ARG A 80 5.04 -3.70 1.09
CA ARG A 80 4.28 -2.80 0.21
C ARG A 80 3.56 -1.77 1.05
N LEU A 81 3.58 -0.52 0.61
CA LEU A 81 2.71 0.51 1.14
C LEU A 81 1.47 0.60 0.25
N VAL A 82 0.31 0.20 0.76
CA VAL A 82 -0.92 0.06 -0.05
C VAL A 82 -1.94 1.11 0.38
N GLN A 83 -2.46 1.87 -0.58
CA GLN A 83 -3.57 2.77 -0.31
C GLN A 83 -4.81 1.97 0.08
N VAL A 84 -5.40 2.33 1.21
CA VAL A 84 -6.64 1.76 1.74
C VAL A 84 -7.72 2.83 1.80
N LYS A 85 -8.94 2.43 2.16
CA LYS A 85 -10.01 3.40 2.39
C LYS A 85 -9.59 4.32 3.55
N THR A 86 -9.69 5.63 3.36
CA THR A 86 -9.45 6.62 4.41
C THR A 86 -10.61 6.59 5.42
N ASP A 87 -10.51 5.71 6.41
CA ASP A 87 -11.51 5.53 7.46
C ASP A 87 -10.82 4.98 8.72
N ALA A 88 -11.12 5.52 9.89
CA ALA A 88 -10.53 5.07 11.16
C ALA A 88 -10.72 3.58 11.42
N SER A 89 -11.80 2.96 10.93
CA SER A 89 -12.05 1.52 11.06
C SER A 89 -11.04 0.63 10.31
N GLN A 90 -10.18 1.22 9.44
CA GLN A 90 -9.12 0.50 8.74
C GLN A 90 -7.81 0.44 9.53
N LEU A 91 -7.69 1.17 10.64
CA LEU A 91 -6.52 1.10 11.50
C LEU A 91 -6.45 -0.26 12.20
N ASN A 92 -5.23 -0.65 12.57
CA ASN A 92 -4.99 -1.83 13.38
C ASN A 92 -3.72 -1.63 14.20
N SER A 93 -3.79 -1.90 15.51
CA SER A 93 -2.66 -1.70 16.44
C SER A 93 -1.40 -2.50 16.08
N ALA A 94 -1.51 -3.57 15.29
CA ALA A 94 -0.38 -4.39 14.85
C ALA A 94 0.34 -3.88 13.59
N PHE A 95 -0.17 -2.82 12.94
CA PHE A 95 0.37 -2.32 11.68
C PHE A 95 0.79 -0.85 11.76
N CYS A 96 1.50 -0.40 10.72
CA CYS A 96 1.91 0.98 10.53
C CYS A 96 1.17 1.60 9.33
N TYR A 97 0.91 2.90 9.42
CA TYR A 97 0.15 3.62 8.40
C TYR A 97 0.79 4.97 8.06
N ILE A 98 0.53 5.46 6.84
CA ILE A 98 0.77 6.85 6.47
C ILE A 98 -0.57 7.51 6.15
N LEU A 99 -0.89 8.59 6.85
CA LEU A 99 -2.03 9.44 6.56
C LEU A 99 -1.53 10.74 5.90
N TYR A 100 -1.94 10.97 4.66
CA TYR A 100 -1.67 12.20 3.91
C TYR A 100 -2.91 13.10 3.96
N VAL A 101 -2.79 14.25 4.63
CA VAL A 101 -3.87 15.23 4.80
C VAL A 101 -3.53 16.51 4.01
N PRO A 102 -4.14 16.73 2.83
CA PRO A 102 -3.94 17.95 2.06
C PRO A 102 -4.48 19.18 2.81
N LEU A 103 -3.65 20.22 2.95
CA LEU A 103 -4.05 21.51 3.50
C LEU A 103 -4.59 22.40 2.39
N GLU A 104 -5.47 23.33 2.76
CA GLU A 104 -5.92 24.37 1.84
C GLU A 104 -4.88 25.52 1.85
N GLY A 105 -4.16 25.65 0.74
CA GLY A 105 -3.24 26.76 0.45
C GLY A 105 -3.35 27.12 -1.02
N GLY A 106 -3.73 28.37 -1.32
CA GLY A 106 -4.29 28.80 -2.60
C GLY A 106 -3.31 29.00 -3.75
N ASP A 107 -3.85 28.98 -4.97
CA ASP A 107 -3.36 29.45 -6.29
C ASP A 107 -1.89 29.21 -6.71
N SER A 108 -1.01 28.65 -5.88
CA SER A 108 0.32 28.20 -6.26
C SER A 108 0.34 26.70 -6.54
N ASP A 109 1.17 26.29 -7.51
CA ASP A 109 1.37 24.89 -7.94
C ASP A 109 1.92 23.95 -6.83
N GLU A 110 2.09 24.45 -5.60
CA GLU A 110 2.72 23.77 -4.47
C GLU A 110 1.67 23.41 -3.40
N SER A 111 1.14 22.20 -3.49
CA SER A 111 0.16 21.69 -2.52
C SER A 111 0.81 21.40 -1.17
N SER A 112 0.47 22.18 -0.14
CA SER A 112 0.87 21.90 1.25
C SER A 112 0.04 20.75 1.85
N ALA A 113 0.64 19.98 2.76
CA ALA A 113 -0.02 18.86 3.43
C ALA A 113 0.59 18.57 4.81
N ILE A 114 -0.18 17.91 5.66
CA ILE A 114 0.34 17.26 6.86
C ILE A 114 0.39 15.76 6.61
N VAL A 115 1.51 15.14 6.92
CA VAL A 115 1.71 13.70 6.78
C VAL A 115 1.95 13.12 8.16
N TYR A 116 1.18 12.10 8.51
CA TYR A 116 1.36 11.34 9.75
C TYR A 116 1.86 9.94 9.43
N ALA A 117 3.06 9.60 9.91
CA ALA A 117 3.50 8.21 10.02
C ALA A 117 2.98 7.67 11.36
N TRP A 118 1.88 6.92 11.32
CA TRP A 118 1.24 6.36 12.50
C TRP A 118 1.77 4.95 12.76
N ILE A 119 2.21 4.70 13.99
CA ILE A 119 2.79 3.44 14.44
C ILE A 119 1.85 2.81 15.47
N GLY A 120 1.26 1.67 15.12
CA GLY A 120 0.45 0.89 16.05
C GLY A 120 1.27 0.39 17.25
N ASN A 121 0.65 0.31 18.42
CA ASN A 121 1.32 -0.05 19.67
C ASN A 121 1.83 -1.51 19.69
N LYS A 122 1.30 -2.38 18.82
CA LYS A 122 1.75 -3.76 18.62
C LYS A 122 2.55 -3.96 17.33
N ALA A 123 2.85 -2.88 16.59
CA ALA A 123 3.64 -2.98 15.38
C ALA A 123 5.08 -3.39 15.68
N ASP A 124 5.68 -4.17 14.79
CA ASP A 124 7.07 -4.59 14.95
C ASP A 124 8.05 -3.43 14.68
N GLN A 125 9.23 -3.49 15.31
CA GLN A 125 10.21 -2.39 15.24
C GLN A 125 10.77 -2.15 13.84
N ASP A 126 10.85 -3.18 13.00
CA ASP A 126 11.35 -3.04 11.62
C ASP A 126 10.31 -2.32 10.75
N SER A 127 9.02 -2.64 10.90
CA SER A 127 7.91 -1.89 10.29
C SER A 127 7.84 -0.44 10.76
N ALA A 128 8.07 -0.18 12.05
CA ALA A 128 8.09 1.18 12.60
C ALA A 128 9.21 2.04 11.99
N ARG A 129 10.43 1.50 11.86
CA ARG A 129 11.54 2.20 11.19
C ARG A 129 11.28 2.39 9.70
N LEU A 130 10.71 1.38 9.05
CA LEU A 130 10.46 1.41 7.62
C LEU A 130 9.36 2.42 7.26
N ILE A 131 8.30 2.54 8.06
CA ILE A 131 7.23 3.51 7.76
C ILE A 131 7.74 4.94 7.87
N GLU A 132 8.58 5.23 8.86
CA GLU A 132 9.24 6.53 9.02
C GLU A 132 10.13 6.83 7.81
N GLN A 133 10.97 5.88 7.41
CA GLN A 133 11.82 6.03 6.23
C GLN A 133 11.00 6.26 4.95
N ILE A 134 9.92 5.51 4.75
CA ILE A 134 9.05 5.68 3.57
C ILE A 134 8.36 7.05 3.60
N ALA A 135 7.92 7.51 4.77
CA ALA A 135 7.30 8.82 4.92
C ALA A 135 8.28 9.94 4.55
N GLU A 136 9.52 9.86 5.03
CA GLU A 136 10.59 10.79 4.67
C GLU A 136 10.92 10.75 3.17
N ASP A 137 11.22 9.58 2.62
CA ASP A 137 11.72 9.44 1.25
C ASP A 137 10.66 9.68 0.17
N LYS A 138 9.37 9.44 0.46
CA LYS A 138 8.29 9.45 -0.55
C LYS A 138 7.24 10.53 -0.34
N PHE A 139 7.10 11.04 0.87
CA PHE A 139 6.03 11.97 1.21
C PHE A 139 6.56 13.29 1.79
N ASN A 140 7.81 13.39 2.25
CA ASN A 140 8.33 14.64 2.77
C ASN A 140 8.80 15.59 1.65
N ASN A 141 8.56 16.88 1.83
CA ASN A 141 9.11 17.97 1.02
C ASN A 141 9.04 19.28 1.84
N PRO A 142 9.65 20.39 1.38
CA PRO A 142 9.72 21.63 2.15
C PRO A 142 8.38 22.26 2.56
N TRP A 143 7.27 21.87 1.93
CA TRP A 143 5.92 22.40 2.18
C TRP A 143 5.03 21.42 2.94
N ILE A 144 5.60 20.28 3.39
CA ILE A 144 4.91 19.24 4.12
C ILE A 144 5.35 19.24 5.59
N SER A 145 4.38 19.17 6.48
CA SER A 145 4.64 18.88 7.89
C SER A 145 4.55 17.36 8.11
N LEU A 146 5.70 16.71 8.24
CA LEU A 146 5.77 15.29 8.58
C LEU A 146 5.82 15.11 10.11
N GLN A 147 4.97 14.22 10.64
CA GLN A 147 4.92 13.87 12.04
C GLN A 147 4.89 12.34 12.21
N VAL A 148 5.80 11.81 13.02
CA VAL A 148 5.76 10.41 13.45
C VAL A 148 4.99 10.35 14.76
N ILE A 149 3.92 9.56 14.79
CA ILE A 149 3.03 9.46 15.95
C ILE A 149 2.79 7.99 16.31
N THR A 150 2.71 7.72 17.60
CA THR A 150 2.34 6.41 18.15
C THR A 150 0.85 6.37 18.46
N GLU A 151 0.28 5.17 18.40
CA GLU A 151 -1.10 4.92 18.82
C GLU A 151 -1.37 5.47 20.23
N GLY A 152 -2.48 6.20 20.37
CA GLY A 152 -2.89 6.87 21.60
C GLY A 152 -2.34 8.30 21.76
N SER A 153 -1.44 8.75 20.88
CA SER A 153 -0.91 10.13 20.88
C SER A 153 -1.42 10.95 19.70
N GLU A 154 -2.53 10.56 19.08
CA GLU A 154 -3.03 11.20 17.86
C GLU A 154 -3.74 12.53 18.14
N PRO A 155 -3.44 13.59 17.36
CA PRO A 155 -4.09 14.89 17.53
C PRO A 155 -5.57 14.87 17.11
N ASP A 156 -6.43 15.48 17.92
CA ASP A 156 -7.89 15.55 17.67
C ASP A 156 -8.24 16.27 16.36
N ASN A 157 -7.59 17.41 16.09
CA ASN A 157 -8.05 18.38 15.09
C ASN A 157 -7.64 18.09 13.64
N PHE A 158 -6.82 17.08 13.36
CA PHE A 158 -6.36 16.80 11.99
C PHE A 158 -6.28 15.32 11.67
N PHE A 159 -5.71 14.52 12.57
CA PHE A 159 -5.60 13.09 12.34
C PHE A 159 -6.98 12.44 12.31
N TRP A 160 -7.74 12.57 13.40
CA TRP A 160 -9.06 11.94 13.51
C TRP A 160 -10.07 12.50 12.51
N LEU A 161 -10.05 13.81 12.24
CA LEU A 161 -10.86 14.40 11.17
C LEU A 161 -10.46 13.87 9.78
N GLY A 162 -9.15 13.72 9.51
CA GLY A 162 -8.63 13.18 8.26
C GLY A 162 -9.08 11.73 7.98
N VAL A 163 -9.15 10.89 9.00
CA VAL A 163 -9.64 9.50 8.89
C VAL A 163 -11.16 9.36 9.03
N GLY A 164 -11.93 10.46 8.93
CA GLY A 164 -13.38 10.42 8.94
C GLY A 164 -14.01 10.23 10.33
N GLY A 165 -13.34 10.73 11.37
CA GLY A 165 -13.73 10.67 12.77
C GLY A 165 -13.19 9.46 13.52
N ARG A 166 -13.21 9.53 14.86
CA ARG A 166 -12.88 8.38 15.72
C ARG A 166 -13.91 7.28 15.55
N LYS A 167 -13.43 6.06 15.28
CA LYS A 167 -14.26 4.85 15.17
C LYS A 167 -13.54 3.68 15.83
N PRO A 168 -14.25 2.65 16.29
CA PRO A 168 -13.63 1.39 16.69
C PRO A 168 -12.86 0.80 15.52
N TYR A 169 -11.67 0.28 15.81
CA TYR A 169 -10.81 -0.43 14.88
C TYR A 169 -10.19 -1.63 15.59
N ASP A 170 -9.60 -2.53 14.81
CA ASP A 170 -9.07 -3.78 15.35
C ASP A 170 -7.77 -3.53 16.14
N THR A 171 -7.58 -4.22 17.26
CA THR A 171 -6.41 -3.99 18.12
C THR A 171 -5.46 -5.17 18.16
N ASP A 172 -5.75 -6.22 17.39
CA ASP A 172 -4.88 -7.38 17.24
C ASP A 172 -4.77 -7.84 15.79
N ALA A 173 -3.76 -8.67 15.55
CA ALA A 173 -3.59 -9.36 14.27
C ALA A 173 -3.12 -10.79 14.54
N ASP A 174 -3.67 -11.42 15.57
CA ASP A 174 -3.22 -12.73 16.05
C ASP A 174 -3.37 -13.82 14.97
N TYR A 175 -4.29 -13.63 14.03
CA TYR A 175 -4.46 -14.49 12.86
C TYR A 175 -3.17 -14.66 12.03
N LEU A 176 -2.22 -13.73 12.08
CA LEU A 176 -0.92 -13.84 11.41
C LEU A 176 -0.01 -14.90 12.04
N ASN A 177 -0.24 -15.25 13.31
CA ASN A 177 0.55 -16.24 14.02
C ASN A 177 0.12 -17.69 13.73
N TYR A 178 -1.01 -17.88 13.03
CA TYR A 178 -1.56 -19.20 12.75
C TYR A 178 -1.42 -19.56 11.26
N THR A 179 -0.93 -20.76 10.98
CA THR A 179 -0.92 -21.33 9.63
C THR A 179 -2.09 -22.29 9.46
N ARG A 180 -2.86 -22.15 8.39
CA ARG A 180 -3.98 -23.03 8.06
C ARG A 180 -3.72 -23.75 6.74
N LEU A 181 -3.90 -25.07 6.72
CA LEU A 181 -3.71 -25.89 5.52
C LEU A 181 -5.07 -26.23 4.91
N PHE A 182 -5.23 -25.94 3.62
CA PHE A 182 -6.45 -26.26 2.89
C PHE A 182 -6.17 -27.20 1.74
N ARG A 183 -7.01 -28.22 1.56
CA ARG A 183 -7.09 -29.00 0.33
C ARG A 183 -8.14 -28.39 -0.57
N CYS A 184 -7.71 -27.90 -1.73
CA CYS A 184 -8.56 -27.45 -2.82
C CYS A 184 -8.72 -28.59 -3.84
N SER A 185 -9.95 -28.97 -4.19
CA SER A 185 -10.24 -30.04 -5.15
C SER A 185 -11.40 -29.65 -6.08
N ASN A 186 -11.32 -30.09 -7.34
CA ASN A 186 -12.42 -30.01 -8.31
C ASN A 186 -12.90 -31.40 -8.76
N GLU A 187 -12.52 -32.45 -8.03
CA GLU A 187 -12.82 -33.86 -8.37
C GLU A 187 -14.33 -34.14 -8.48
N LYS A 188 -15.17 -33.34 -7.80
CA LYS A 188 -16.63 -33.50 -7.81
C LYS A 188 -17.35 -32.71 -8.91
N GLY A 189 -16.60 -32.09 -9.83
CA GLY A 189 -17.15 -31.19 -10.86
C GLY A 189 -17.51 -29.79 -10.35
N TYR A 190 -17.23 -29.49 -9.08
CA TYR A 190 -17.31 -28.16 -8.49
C TYR A 190 -16.15 -27.93 -7.52
N PHE A 191 -15.75 -26.66 -7.38
CA PHE A 191 -14.64 -26.27 -6.52
C PHE A 191 -14.99 -26.50 -5.05
N THR A 192 -14.17 -27.29 -4.36
CA THR A 192 -14.31 -27.59 -2.94
C THR A 192 -13.04 -27.23 -2.20
N VAL A 193 -13.21 -26.61 -1.03
CA VAL A 193 -12.12 -26.29 -0.11
C VAL A 193 -12.42 -27.01 1.20
N SER A 194 -11.47 -27.81 1.66
CA SER A 194 -11.55 -28.50 2.96
C SER A 194 -10.32 -28.16 3.78
N GLU A 195 -10.52 -27.71 5.01
CA GLU A 195 -9.42 -27.48 5.93
C GLU A 195 -8.86 -28.82 6.41
N LYS A 196 -7.54 -28.95 6.35
CA LYS A 196 -6.82 -30.06 6.97
C LYS A 196 -6.47 -29.62 8.38
N CYS A 197 -7.29 -30.04 9.33
CA CYS A 197 -7.00 -29.84 10.75
C CYS A 197 -5.66 -30.50 11.09
N THR A 198 -4.84 -29.81 11.88
CA THR A 198 -3.74 -30.39 12.65
C THR A 198 -4.27 -31.12 13.88
#